data_AF-A0A5K1JYA1-F1
#
_entry.id   AF-A0A5K1JYA1-F1
#
_cell.length_a   1.000
_cell.length_b   1.000
_cell.length_c   1.000
_cell.angle_alpha   90.00
_cell.angle_beta   90.00
_cell.angle_gamma   90.00
#
_symmetry.space_group_name_H-M   'P 1'
#
loop_
_entity.id
_entity.type
_entity.pdbx_description
1 polymer ?
#
loop_
_entity_poly.entity_id
_entity_poly.type
_entity_poly.pdbx_seq_one_letter_code
_entity_poly.pdbx_strand_id
1 'polypeptide(L)'
;MSFIVIFSGETRFDSGNFNSVKPKSTWGLLKPHFQELISNYVYPQLSFTAAKQESWQNDPIEFVRTSVDEYETFDNPVSASTTFLFSLASNRTKTTFLPTLHFIQQVLQAKPAAHQRYGALNMAAALGPFMMRHPDVKGEMQQFLLSHVFPEFTAPEPYMRSIACEMLGTAIK
;
A
#
# COMPACT_ATOMS: atom_id res chain seq x y z
N MET A 1 11.77 -30.36 -3.16
CA MET A 1 13.23 -30.55 -3.36
C MET A 1 13.51 -30.16 -4.81
N SER A 2 14.20 -29.10 -5.20
CA SER A 2 15.01 -28.10 -4.50
C SER A 2 15.09 -26.88 -5.43
N PHE A 3 14.94 -25.65 -4.91
CA PHE A 3 15.28 -24.42 -5.64
C PHE A 3 15.92 -23.43 -4.66
N ILE A 4 17.09 -23.83 -4.16
CA ILE A 4 18.10 -22.96 -3.57
C ILE A 4 19.33 -23.23 -4.44
N VAL A 5 19.84 -22.20 -5.13
CA VAL A 5 21.27 -21.84 -5.35
C VAL A 5 21.28 -20.75 -6.43
N ILE A 6 21.06 -19.48 -6.07
CA ILE A 6 21.67 -18.30 -6.73
C ILE A 6 21.82 -17.19 -5.68
N PHE A 7 22.55 -17.45 -4.60
CA PHE A 7 23.00 -16.39 -3.68
C PHE A 7 24.36 -16.80 -3.11
N SER A 8 25.41 -16.58 -3.89
CA SER A 8 26.77 -16.46 -3.36
C SER A 8 27.47 -15.37 -4.18
N GLY A 9 27.82 -14.27 -3.52
CA GLY A 9 28.27 -13.04 -4.14
C GLY A 9 28.21 -11.89 -3.12
N GLU A 10 29.13 -11.96 -2.17
CA GLU A 10 29.35 -11.03 -1.08
C GLU A 10 29.53 -9.58 -1.56
N THR A 11 28.57 -8.69 -1.26
CA THR A 11 28.82 -7.26 -1.03
C THR A 11 27.82 -6.72 0.00
N ARG A 12 28.36 -5.91 0.89
CA ARG A 12 27.81 -5.42 2.15
C ARG A 12 26.85 -4.24 1.89
N PHE A 13 25.72 -4.26 2.58
CA PHE A 13 24.80 -3.13 2.83
C PHE A 13 24.21 -2.40 1.60
N ASP A 14 23.00 -2.78 1.19
CA ASP A 14 21.99 -1.79 0.80
C ASP A 14 20.57 -2.39 0.79
N SER A 15 19.69 -1.72 1.52
CA SER A 15 18.23 -1.84 1.59
C SER A 15 17.54 -2.84 0.64
N GLY A 16 16.81 -3.78 1.25
CA GLY A 16 16.01 -4.83 0.62
C GLY A 16 15.10 -4.31 -0.49
N ASN A 17 15.62 -4.39 -1.71
CA ASN A 17 14.91 -4.03 -2.91
C ASN A 17 14.32 -5.28 -3.55
N PHE A 18 13.04 -5.23 -3.91
CA PHE A 18 12.44 -6.24 -4.78
C PHE A 18 13.14 -6.18 -6.16
N ASN A 19 14.19 -7.00 -6.33
CA ASN A 19 15.07 -6.97 -7.50
C ASN A 19 14.39 -7.45 -8.80
N SER A 20 13.10 -7.81 -8.78
CA SER A 20 12.35 -8.23 -9.97
C SER A 20 11.80 -7.06 -10.80
N VAL A 21 11.74 -5.85 -10.25
CA VAL A 21 11.19 -4.67 -10.97
C VAL A 21 12.29 -3.83 -11.65
N LYS A 22 13.55 -4.02 -11.20
CA LYS A 22 14.73 -3.27 -11.66
C LYS A 22 15.24 -3.73 -13.04
N PRO A 23 15.42 -5.04 -13.33
CA PRO A 23 15.86 -5.51 -14.64
C PRO A 23 14.77 -5.28 -15.69
N LYS A 24 15.13 -4.70 -16.84
CA LYS A 24 14.19 -4.50 -17.96
C LYS A 24 13.60 -5.83 -18.46
N SER A 25 14.37 -6.93 -18.39
CA SER A 25 13.94 -8.27 -18.79
C SER A 25 12.78 -8.80 -17.93
N THR A 26 12.86 -8.66 -16.61
CA THR A 26 11.81 -9.14 -15.70
C THR A 26 10.58 -8.23 -15.71
N TRP A 27 10.76 -6.91 -15.86
CA TRP A 27 9.63 -5.98 -16.02
C TRP A 27 8.77 -6.30 -17.26
N GLY A 28 9.40 -6.74 -18.36
CA GLY A 28 8.67 -7.13 -19.58
C GLY A 28 7.61 -8.20 -19.33
N LEU A 29 7.91 -9.17 -18.46
CA LEU A 29 6.99 -10.24 -18.08
C LEU A 29 5.96 -9.79 -17.03
N LEU A 30 6.35 -8.90 -16.13
CA LEU A 30 5.49 -8.41 -15.05
C LEU A 30 4.47 -7.35 -15.52
N LYS A 31 4.85 -6.52 -16.49
CA LYS A 31 4.05 -5.40 -16.99
C LYS A 31 2.62 -5.77 -17.44
N PRO A 32 2.34 -6.89 -18.14
CA PRO A 32 0.96 -7.23 -18.48
C PRO A 32 0.12 -7.62 -17.25
N HIS A 33 0.73 -8.07 -16.16
CA HIS A 33 0.03 -8.65 -15.00
C HIS A 33 0.05 -7.78 -13.75
N PHE A 34 0.74 -6.63 -13.75
CA PHE A 34 0.92 -5.86 -12.51
C PHE A 34 -0.41 -5.41 -11.88
N GLN A 35 -1.44 -5.11 -12.68
CA GLN A 35 -2.75 -4.71 -12.16
C GLN A 35 -3.46 -5.88 -11.47
N GLU A 36 -3.38 -7.09 -12.04
CA GLU A 36 -3.90 -8.32 -11.41
C GLU A 36 -3.16 -8.64 -10.11
N LEU A 37 -1.84 -8.41 -10.08
CA LEU A 37 -1.05 -8.56 -8.87
C LEU A 37 -1.47 -7.56 -7.79
N ILE A 38 -1.75 -6.32 -8.18
CA ILE A 38 -2.29 -5.32 -7.26
C ILE A 38 -3.65 -5.77 -6.72
N SER A 39 -4.59 -6.11 -7.61
CA SER A 39 -5.97 -6.39 -7.20
C SER A 39 -6.11 -7.69 -6.41
N ASN A 40 -5.38 -8.73 -6.80
CA ASN A 40 -5.58 -10.09 -6.27
C ASN A 40 -4.61 -10.46 -5.15
N TYR A 41 -3.49 -9.74 -5.01
CA TYR A 41 -2.47 -10.05 -4.00
C TYR A 41 -2.19 -8.86 -3.09
N VAL A 42 -1.82 -7.69 -3.62
CA VAL A 42 -1.44 -6.54 -2.79
C VAL A 42 -2.63 -6.03 -1.98
N TYR A 43 -3.73 -5.74 -2.65
CA TYR A 43 -4.91 -5.15 -2.02
C TYR A 43 -5.51 -6.02 -0.89
N PRO A 44 -5.66 -7.35 -1.04
CA PRO A 44 -6.09 -8.21 0.06
C PRO A 44 -5.16 -8.19 1.28
N GLN A 45 -3.84 -8.05 1.09
CA GLN A 45 -2.88 -7.98 2.22
C GLN A 45 -2.97 -6.63 2.96
N LEU A 46 -3.24 -5.54 2.25
CA LEU A 46 -3.39 -4.22 2.87
C LEU A 46 -4.79 -3.97 3.45
N SER A 47 -5.79 -4.78 3.08
CA SER A 47 -7.14 -4.75 3.65
C SER A 47 -7.17 -5.13 5.14
N PHE A 48 -8.28 -4.81 5.82
CA PHE A 48 -8.43 -5.12 7.24
C PHE A 48 -8.77 -6.61 7.43
N THR A 49 -7.75 -7.43 7.62
CA THR A 49 -7.88 -8.89 7.72
C THR A 49 -8.38 -9.33 9.11
N ALA A 50 -8.77 -10.60 9.23
CA ALA A 50 -9.14 -11.18 10.52
C ALA A 50 -7.99 -11.08 11.55
N ALA A 51 -6.74 -11.21 11.11
CA ALA A 51 -5.57 -11.03 11.98
C ALA A 51 -5.45 -9.58 12.48
N LYS A 52 -5.63 -8.59 11.60
CA LYS A 52 -5.65 -7.17 12.00
C LYS A 52 -6.81 -6.86 12.95
N GLN A 53 -7.98 -7.47 12.72
CA GLN A 53 -9.13 -7.36 13.62
C GLN A 53 -8.80 -7.94 15.00
N GLU A 54 -8.18 -9.11 15.09
CA GLU A 54 -7.77 -9.71 16.36
C GLU A 54 -6.76 -8.81 17.10
N SER A 55 -5.71 -8.36 16.43
CA SER A 55 -4.72 -7.44 17.00
C SER A 55 -5.37 -6.14 17.50
N TRP A 56 -6.29 -5.56 16.72
CA TRP A 56 -7.04 -4.37 17.10
C TRP A 56 -7.90 -4.58 18.36
N GLN A 57 -8.57 -5.73 18.49
CA GLN A 57 -9.39 -6.02 19.67
C GLN A 57 -8.55 -6.31 20.92
N ASN A 58 -7.35 -6.87 20.74
CA ASN A 58 -6.45 -7.18 21.84
C ASN A 58 -5.81 -5.91 22.42
N ASP A 59 -5.21 -5.08 21.57
CA ASP A 59 -4.61 -3.81 21.97
C ASP A 59 -4.61 -2.81 20.79
N PRO A 60 -5.62 -1.92 20.71
CA PRO A 60 -5.72 -0.98 19.60
C PRO A 60 -4.63 0.10 19.61
N ILE A 61 -4.04 0.41 20.77
CA ILE A 61 -2.96 1.40 20.86
C ILE A 61 -1.70 0.80 20.26
N GLU A 62 -1.38 -0.44 20.65
CA GLU A 62 -0.25 -1.16 20.12
C GLU A 62 -0.41 -1.47 18.63
N PHE A 63 -1.62 -1.80 18.18
CA PHE A 63 -1.92 -1.93 16.75
C PHE A 63 -1.55 -0.66 15.98
N VAL A 64 -1.98 0.51 16.44
CA VAL A 64 -1.68 1.79 15.76
C VAL A 64 -0.18 2.10 15.79
N ARG A 65 0.49 1.82 16.92
CA ARG A 65 1.94 2.03 17.03
C ARG A 65 2.69 1.16 16.04
N THR A 66 2.32 -0.12 15.95
CA THR A 66 2.99 -1.09 15.09
C THR A 66 2.60 -0.97 13.62
N SER A 67 1.39 -0.50 13.29
CA SER A 67 0.97 -0.29 11.90
C SER A 67 1.73 0.86 11.23
N VAL A 68 2.22 1.84 12.00
CA VAL A 68 3.13 2.88 11.50
C VAL A 68 4.50 2.29 11.13
N ASP A 69 4.95 1.28 11.88
CA ASP A 69 6.24 0.62 11.72
C ASP A 69 6.18 -0.65 10.84
N GLU A 70 4.97 -1.11 10.43
CA GLU A 70 4.76 -2.41 9.76
C GLU A 70 5.49 -2.52 8.41
N TYR A 71 5.84 -1.38 7.83
CA TYR A 71 6.57 -1.27 6.57
C TYR A 71 8.08 -1.57 6.69
N GLU A 72 8.64 -1.61 7.90
CA GLU A 72 10.08 -1.78 8.13
C GLU A 72 10.49 -3.24 8.43
N THR A 73 9.52 -4.13 8.67
CA THR A 73 9.80 -5.54 9.00
C THR A 73 9.75 -6.41 7.74
N PHE A 74 10.89 -6.90 7.24
CA PHE A 74 11.06 -7.49 5.90
C PHE A 74 10.47 -8.91 5.70
N ASP A 75 9.68 -9.41 6.66
CA ASP A 75 9.52 -10.86 6.83
C ASP A 75 8.06 -11.34 6.70
N ASN A 76 7.13 -10.49 6.24
CA ASN A 76 5.71 -10.83 6.18
C ASN A 76 5.02 -10.44 4.86
N PRO A 77 3.86 -11.04 4.51
CA PRO A 77 3.17 -10.78 3.24
C PRO A 77 2.74 -9.32 3.05
N VAL A 78 2.48 -8.58 4.14
CA VAL A 78 2.10 -7.17 4.10
C VAL A 78 3.29 -6.32 3.68
N SER A 79 4.44 -6.49 4.32
CA SER A 79 5.66 -5.75 3.98
C SER A 79 6.17 -6.06 2.58
N ALA A 80 6.06 -7.31 2.12
CA ALA A 80 6.34 -7.69 0.73
C ALA A 80 5.41 -6.97 -0.27
N SER A 81 4.10 -6.91 0.04
CA SER A 81 3.10 -6.24 -0.79
C SER A 81 3.32 -4.72 -0.86
N THR A 82 3.63 -4.09 0.27
CA THR A 82 3.93 -2.65 0.33
C THR A 82 5.24 -2.33 -0.37
N THR A 83 6.28 -3.14 -0.19
CA THR A 83 7.56 -2.99 -0.91
C THR A 83 7.37 -3.10 -2.41
N PHE A 84 6.52 -4.03 -2.86
CA PHE A 84 6.15 -4.14 -4.27
C PHE A 84 5.42 -2.88 -4.76
N LEU A 85 4.47 -2.36 -3.99
CA LEU A 85 3.74 -1.13 -4.29
C LEU A 85 4.70 0.08 -4.44
N PHE A 86 5.65 0.24 -3.51
CA PHE A 86 6.68 1.27 -3.57
C PHE A 86 7.61 1.10 -4.78
N SER A 87 7.98 -0.14 -5.09
CA SER A 87 8.82 -0.44 -6.26
C SER A 87 8.13 -0.07 -7.58
N LEU A 88 6.81 -0.28 -7.68
CA LEU A 88 6.01 0.16 -8.82
C LEU A 88 5.95 1.69 -8.90
N ALA A 89 5.66 2.36 -7.78
CA ALA A 89 5.52 3.81 -7.72
C ALA A 89 6.83 4.57 -8.00
N SER A 90 7.97 4.03 -7.59
CA SER A 90 9.30 4.65 -7.74
C SER A 90 9.97 4.37 -9.09
N ASN A 91 9.91 3.13 -9.60
CA ASN A 91 10.70 2.73 -10.77
C ASN A 91 9.92 2.77 -12.10
N ARG A 92 8.60 2.68 -12.04
CA ARG A 92 7.72 2.52 -13.21
C ARG A 92 6.58 3.54 -13.22
N THR A 93 6.77 4.68 -12.55
CA THR A 93 5.76 5.71 -12.28
C THR A 93 4.88 6.03 -13.49
N LYS A 94 5.49 6.27 -14.66
CA LYS A 94 4.77 6.59 -15.92
C LYS A 94 3.75 5.53 -16.36
N THR A 95 3.94 4.27 -15.97
CA THR A 95 3.13 3.14 -16.42
C THR A 95 2.28 2.51 -15.33
N THR A 96 2.66 2.66 -14.06
CA THR A 96 2.04 1.92 -12.95
C THR A 96 1.36 2.83 -11.95
N PHE A 97 1.86 4.05 -11.74
CA PHE A 97 1.39 4.89 -10.65
C PHE A 97 -0.06 5.34 -10.85
N LEU A 98 -0.39 5.95 -11.99
CA LEU A 98 -1.76 6.38 -12.28
C LEU A 98 -2.75 5.20 -12.33
N PRO A 99 -2.45 4.06 -12.97
CA PRO A 99 -3.33 2.88 -12.88
C PRO A 99 -3.56 2.36 -11.47
N THR A 100 -2.54 2.37 -10.60
CA THR A 100 -2.69 1.99 -9.19
C THR A 100 -3.62 2.95 -8.45
N LEU A 101 -3.47 4.27 -8.65
CA LEU A 101 -4.36 5.27 -8.06
C LEU A 101 -5.79 5.12 -8.60
N HIS A 102 -5.94 4.79 -9.89
CA HIS A 102 -7.24 4.52 -10.50
C HIS A 102 -7.92 3.30 -9.85
N PHE A 103 -7.17 2.22 -9.59
CA PHE A 103 -7.70 1.06 -8.87
C PHE A 103 -8.20 1.45 -7.46
N ILE A 104 -7.41 2.21 -6.69
CA ILE A 104 -7.83 2.70 -5.36
C ILE A 104 -9.13 3.50 -5.48
N GLN A 105 -9.20 4.41 -6.45
CA GLN A 105 -10.37 5.25 -6.70
C GLN A 105 -11.61 4.42 -7.07
N GLN A 106 -11.45 3.39 -7.90
CA GLN A 106 -12.53 2.46 -8.28
C GLN A 106 -13.05 1.69 -7.06
N VAL A 107 -12.16 1.18 -6.22
CA VAL A 107 -12.53 0.47 -4.99
C VAL A 107 -13.34 1.39 -4.07
N LEU A 108 -12.88 2.62 -3.83
CA LEU A 108 -13.57 3.56 -2.94
C LEU A 108 -14.94 4.00 -3.50
N GLN A 109 -15.04 4.21 -4.82
CA GLN A 109 -16.30 4.56 -5.49
C GLN A 109 -17.35 3.46 -5.43
N ALA A 110 -16.93 2.19 -5.41
CA ALA A 110 -17.85 1.05 -5.28
C ALA A 110 -18.52 0.98 -3.89
N LYS A 111 -18.09 1.80 -2.92
CA LYS A 111 -18.56 1.81 -1.52
C LYS A 111 -18.61 0.41 -0.90
N PRO A 112 -17.49 -0.33 -0.89
CA PRO A 112 -17.44 -1.69 -0.38
C PRO A 112 -17.54 -1.71 1.15
N ALA A 113 -17.52 -2.93 1.72
CA ALA A 113 -17.49 -3.10 3.16
C ALA A 113 -16.29 -2.37 3.82
N ALA A 114 -16.38 -2.07 5.11
CA ALA A 114 -15.37 -1.29 5.84
C ALA A 114 -13.95 -1.85 5.69
N HIS A 115 -13.76 -3.17 5.81
CA HIS A 115 -12.45 -3.81 5.68
C HIS A 115 -11.79 -3.62 4.29
N GLN A 116 -12.61 -3.52 3.24
CA GLN A 116 -12.16 -3.27 1.87
C GLN A 116 -11.82 -1.78 1.66
N ARG A 117 -12.66 -0.88 2.18
CA ARG A 117 -12.36 0.57 2.18
C ARG A 117 -11.06 0.86 2.93
N TYR A 118 -10.85 0.22 4.08
CA TYR A 118 -9.58 0.28 4.82
C TYR A 118 -8.40 -0.06 3.93
N GLY A 119 -8.46 -1.16 3.16
CA GLY A 119 -7.37 -1.58 2.28
C GLY A 119 -7.03 -0.55 1.21
N ALA A 120 -8.03 0.07 0.60
CA ALA A 120 -7.83 1.11 -0.39
C ALA A 120 -7.22 2.38 0.24
N LEU A 121 -7.69 2.80 1.42
CA LEU A 121 -7.13 3.93 2.15
C LEU A 121 -5.70 3.63 2.65
N ASN A 122 -5.41 2.41 3.06
CA ASN A 122 -4.08 1.96 3.47
C ASN A 122 -3.09 1.99 2.30
N MET A 123 -3.51 1.53 1.11
CA MET A 123 -2.71 1.70 -0.11
C MET A 123 -2.47 3.18 -0.45
N ALA A 124 -3.48 4.04 -0.28
CA ALA A 124 -3.35 5.48 -0.51
C ALA A 124 -2.38 6.12 0.50
N ALA A 125 -2.46 5.75 1.78
CA ALA A 125 -1.57 6.24 2.84
C ALA A 125 -0.12 5.87 2.54
N ALA A 126 0.13 4.60 2.20
CA ALA A 126 1.45 4.14 1.79
C ALA A 126 1.99 4.92 0.57
N LEU A 127 1.14 5.20 -0.42
CA LEU A 127 1.51 5.94 -1.62
C LEU A 127 1.58 7.46 -1.46
N GLY A 128 1.13 8.01 -0.33
CA GLY A 128 0.99 9.45 -0.16
C GLY A 128 2.27 10.26 -0.37
N PRO A 129 3.47 9.83 0.08
CA PRO A 129 4.73 10.51 -0.25
C PRO A 129 5.00 10.61 -1.76
N PHE A 130 4.54 9.64 -2.55
CA PHE A 130 4.62 9.68 -4.02
C PHE A 130 3.57 10.60 -4.61
N MET A 131 2.33 10.58 -4.09
CA MET A 131 1.22 11.42 -4.54
C MET A 131 1.55 12.91 -4.36
N MET A 132 2.06 13.29 -3.18
CA MET A 132 2.38 14.69 -2.85
C MET A 132 3.54 15.26 -3.67
N ARG A 133 4.44 14.42 -4.17
CA ARG A 133 5.56 14.81 -5.04
C ARG A 133 5.20 14.82 -6.53
N HIS A 134 4.08 14.19 -6.92
CA HIS A 134 3.71 14.05 -8.33
C HIS A 134 2.96 15.30 -8.84
N PRO A 135 3.39 15.95 -9.92
CA PRO A 135 2.87 17.24 -10.37
C PRO A 135 1.37 17.21 -10.69
N ASP A 136 0.91 16.13 -11.31
CA ASP A 136 -0.50 15.99 -11.75
C ASP A 136 -1.44 15.39 -10.69
N VAL A 137 -0.90 14.89 -9.57
CA VAL A 137 -1.71 14.16 -8.56
C VAL A 137 -1.84 14.97 -7.27
N LYS A 138 -0.80 15.71 -6.86
CA LYS A 138 -0.81 16.46 -5.61
C LYS A 138 -1.99 17.45 -5.49
N GLY A 139 -2.43 18.02 -6.61
CA GLY A 139 -3.58 18.94 -6.65
C GLY A 139 -4.92 18.25 -6.36
N GLU A 140 -5.03 16.96 -6.68
CA GLU A 140 -6.24 16.16 -6.46
C GLU A 140 -6.37 15.67 -5.01
N MET A 141 -5.31 15.79 -4.20
CA MET A 141 -5.29 15.29 -2.82
C MET A 141 -6.40 15.93 -1.97
N GLN A 142 -6.66 17.23 -2.13
CA GLN A 142 -7.73 17.91 -1.39
C GLN A 142 -9.09 17.27 -1.68
N GLN A 143 -9.39 17.03 -2.96
CA GLN A 143 -10.66 16.42 -3.35
C GLN A 143 -10.74 14.96 -2.88
N PHE A 144 -9.63 14.23 -2.90
CA PHE A 144 -9.55 12.87 -2.37
C PHE A 144 -9.87 12.83 -0.87
N LEU A 145 -9.29 13.74 -0.07
CA LEU A 145 -9.57 13.85 1.36
C LEU A 145 -11.06 14.14 1.62
N LEU A 146 -11.61 15.15 0.93
CA LEU A 146 -13.02 15.53 1.06
C LEU A 146 -13.97 14.38 0.70
N SER A 147 -13.67 13.63 -0.35
CA SER A 147 -14.58 12.62 -0.90
C SER A 147 -14.50 11.29 -0.19
N HIS A 148 -13.31 10.87 0.25
CA HIS A 148 -13.07 9.49 0.71
C HIS A 148 -12.50 9.39 2.12
N VAL A 149 -11.85 10.42 2.66
CA VAL A 149 -11.21 10.35 3.97
C VAL A 149 -12.10 10.98 5.05
N PHE A 150 -12.62 12.17 4.80
CA PHE A 150 -13.41 12.89 5.80
C PHE A 150 -14.71 12.18 6.23
N PRO A 151 -15.45 11.49 5.34
CA PRO A 151 -16.62 10.72 5.77
C PRO A 151 -16.27 9.63 6.79
N GLU A 152 -15.05 9.07 6.72
CA GLU A 152 -14.61 7.96 7.57
C GLU A 152 -14.41 8.36 9.04
N PHE A 153 -14.25 9.64 9.36
CA PHE A 153 -14.21 10.11 10.76
C PHE A 153 -15.51 9.84 11.52
N THR A 154 -16.61 9.59 10.81
CA THR A 154 -17.91 9.22 11.38
C THR A 154 -18.24 7.73 11.24
N ALA A 155 -17.31 6.92 10.71
CA ALA A 155 -17.53 5.50 10.55
C ALA A 155 -17.78 4.81 11.90
N PRO A 156 -18.69 3.83 11.98
CA PRO A 156 -18.93 3.10 13.22
C PRO A 156 -17.70 2.30 13.64
N GLU A 157 -16.95 1.75 12.68
CA GLU A 157 -15.74 0.99 12.94
C GLU A 157 -14.58 1.90 13.36
N PRO A 158 -13.95 1.66 14.53
CA PRO A 158 -12.89 2.54 15.03
C PRO A 158 -11.60 2.47 14.21
N TYR A 159 -11.29 1.32 13.59
CA TYR A 159 -10.13 1.18 12.71
C TYR A 159 -10.26 2.01 11.43
N MET A 160 -11.48 2.31 10.96
CA MET A 160 -11.70 3.21 9.83
C MET A 160 -11.33 4.65 10.18
N ARG A 161 -11.68 5.10 11.38
CA ARG A 161 -11.26 6.42 11.88
C ARG A 161 -9.74 6.50 12.03
N SER A 162 -9.09 5.40 12.45
CA SER A 162 -7.64 5.32 12.56
C SER A 162 -6.94 5.51 11.22
N ILE A 163 -7.33 4.77 10.18
CA ILE A 163 -6.72 4.92 8.85
C ILE A 163 -7.02 6.29 8.22
N ALA A 164 -8.18 6.89 8.54
CA ALA A 164 -8.49 8.25 8.12
C ALA A 164 -7.53 9.28 8.73
N CYS A 165 -7.18 9.14 10.02
CA CYS A 165 -6.15 9.96 10.67
C CYS A 165 -4.78 9.81 10.00
N GLU A 166 -4.36 8.57 9.72
CA GLU A 166 -3.08 8.30 9.05
C GLU A 166 -3.03 8.95 7.66
N MET A 167 -4.09 8.76 6.87
CA MET A 167 -4.16 9.32 5.52
C MET A 167 -4.17 10.86 5.54
N LEU A 168 -4.89 11.47 6.49
CA LEU A 168 -4.84 12.92 6.69
C LEU A 168 -3.42 13.39 7.06
N GLY A 169 -2.74 12.69 7.97
CA GLY A 169 -1.38 13.01 8.38
C GLY A 169 -0.37 12.94 7.22
N THR A 170 -0.59 12.06 6.25
CA THR A 170 0.25 11.94 5.06
C THR A 170 0.06 13.09 4.07
N ALA A 171 -1.13 13.68 3.99
CA ALA A 171 -1.42 14.78 3.07
C ALA A 171 -0.90 16.15 3.54
N ILE A 172 -0.53 16.29 4.82
CA ILE A 172 -0.12 17.56 5.44
C ILE A 172 1.42 17.67 5.56
N LYS A 173 2.15 16.57 5.36
CA LYS A 173 3.63 16.52 5.39
C LYS A 173 4.22 16.84 4.03
#